data_AF-A0A1J5FBE4-F1
#
_entry.id   AF-A0A1J5FBE4-F1
#
_cell.length_a   1.000
_cell.length_b   1.000
_cell.length_c   1.000
_cell.angle_alpha   90.00
_cell.angle_beta   90.00
_cell.angle_gamma   90.00
#
_symmetry.space_group_name_H-M   'P 1'
#
loop_
_entity.id
_entity.type
_entity.pdbx_description
1 polymer ?
#
loop_
_entity_poly.entity_id
_entity_poly.type
_entity_poly.pdbx_seq_one_letter_code
_entity_poly.pdbx_strand_id
1 'polypeptide(L)'
;MGVTNFLPKILDPIPGGKYAVNMVDYVVNWARANSLWPLTYGTSCCAIEMMSSSMARYDIARFGSEVFRASPRQADLFILAGTITERMAPAVQMLWEQIPGPKYVIGMGACTISGGPFYYNNYSVVRGAAEILPVDVFIPGCPPRPEALFHGLLTLRDKILHETSRDPWHEGEITAPETKDRWGEASKAWAALEKIKDEEMAEARAKFKEENPEYKSPYKSVRVQKEIFPEVPHNAGKIVGLPQAELFNIVQEKFPTVTVYGLENTSKELLEALPADMPLDLQVSKKDYLPLIQFLKKDPRTLLNFLIDVTAVDWVDHFDVVAQLMSLEKGHKVFFRLSLNKEDSIAEEKKATSILASAPSLCALYAGAEWKEREVYDMFGINFEKHPDLRRIFLDKDFVGYPLRKDFTHPHIIRRG
;
A
#
# COMPACT_ATOMS: atom_id res chain seq x y z
N MET A 1 -26.96 21.60 5.23
CA MET A 1 -28.40 21.31 5.44
C MET A 1 -29.21 22.28 4.59
N GLY A 2 -30.10 21.79 3.73
CA GLY A 2 -30.76 22.60 2.69
C GLY A 2 -32.22 22.98 2.99
N VAL A 3 -32.78 23.83 2.13
CA VAL A 3 -34.20 24.27 2.17
C VAL A 3 -35.18 23.10 2.17
N THR A 4 -34.81 21.99 1.52
CA THR A 4 -35.54 20.70 1.49
C THR A 4 -35.98 20.24 2.88
N ASN A 5 -35.12 20.32 3.90
CA ASN A 5 -35.38 19.78 5.23
C ASN A 5 -36.34 20.68 6.06
N PHE A 6 -36.69 21.85 5.53
CA PHE A 6 -37.68 22.76 6.12
C PHE A 6 -39.03 22.70 5.37
N LEU A 7 -39.05 22.14 4.16
CA LEU A 7 -40.22 22.08 3.29
C LEU A 7 -41.41 21.32 3.92
N PRO A 8 -41.24 20.13 4.55
CA PRO A 8 -42.35 19.45 5.23
C PRO A 8 -42.94 20.28 6.36
N LYS A 9 -42.11 21.03 7.09
CA LYS A 9 -42.53 21.83 8.26
C LYS A 9 -43.44 23.00 7.86
N ILE A 10 -43.31 23.52 6.64
CA ILE A 10 -44.21 24.53 6.08
C ILE A 10 -45.44 23.90 5.43
N LEU A 11 -45.26 22.83 4.64
CA LEU A 11 -46.29 22.33 3.73
C LEU A 11 -47.20 21.24 4.33
N ASP A 12 -46.71 20.35 5.18
CA ASP A 12 -47.53 19.27 5.75
C ASP A 12 -48.74 19.75 6.60
N PRO A 13 -48.70 20.92 7.27
CA PRO A 13 -49.88 21.52 7.92
C PRO A 13 -50.94 22.05 6.96
N ILE A 14 -50.61 22.28 5.69
CA ILE A 14 -51.50 22.88 4.68
C ILE A 14 -52.33 21.77 4.00
N PRO A 15 -53.65 21.93 3.81
CA PRO A 15 -54.46 21.00 3.04
C PRO A 15 -53.86 20.71 1.66
N GLY A 16 -53.54 19.44 1.40
CA GLY A 16 -52.88 18.99 0.16
C GLY A 16 -51.35 19.14 0.11
N GLY A 17 -50.74 19.91 1.02
CA GLY A 17 -49.29 20.17 1.00
C GLY A 17 -48.40 18.93 1.15
N LYS A 18 -48.91 17.87 1.81
CA LYS A 18 -48.26 16.55 1.84
C LYS A 18 -47.97 15.99 0.44
N TYR A 19 -48.88 16.17 -0.52
CA TYR A 19 -48.66 15.75 -1.91
C TYR A 19 -47.61 16.61 -2.60
N ALA A 20 -47.58 17.92 -2.33
CA ALA A 20 -46.56 18.83 -2.87
C ALA A 20 -45.15 18.45 -2.38
N VAL A 21 -44.99 18.11 -1.10
CA VAL A 21 -43.73 17.58 -0.54
C VAL A 21 -43.33 16.29 -1.24
N ASN A 22 -44.25 15.32 -1.38
CA ASN A 22 -43.95 14.04 -2.05
C ASN A 22 -43.54 14.22 -3.52
N MET A 23 -44.12 15.20 -4.23
CA MET A 23 -43.72 15.55 -5.61
C MET A 23 -42.31 16.16 -5.67
N VAL A 24 -41.94 16.98 -4.68
CA VAL A 24 -40.58 17.54 -4.59
C VAL A 24 -39.55 16.46 -4.24
N ASP A 25 -39.86 15.58 -3.29
CA ASP A 25 -39.01 14.43 -2.92
C ASP A 25 -38.77 13.54 -4.15
N TYR A 26 -39.83 13.18 -4.89
CA TYR A 26 -39.73 12.40 -6.12
C TYR A 26 -38.78 13.05 -7.15
N VAL A 27 -38.92 14.36 -7.42
CA VAL A 27 -38.08 15.06 -8.40
C VAL A 27 -36.62 15.16 -7.92
N VAL A 28 -36.38 15.44 -6.64
CA VAL A 28 -35.03 15.55 -6.06
C VAL A 28 -34.32 14.20 -6.06
N ASN A 29 -35.00 13.13 -5.64
CA ASN A 29 -34.41 11.80 -5.60
C ASN A 29 -34.20 11.23 -7.01
N TRP A 30 -35.13 11.47 -7.93
CA TRP A 30 -34.97 11.12 -9.34
C TRP A 30 -33.74 11.81 -9.95
N ALA A 31 -33.51 13.09 -9.64
CA ALA A 31 -32.33 13.82 -10.11
C ALA A 31 -31.02 13.24 -9.54
N ARG A 32 -30.98 12.94 -8.22
CA ARG A 32 -29.81 12.30 -7.57
C ARG A 32 -29.52 10.92 -8.15
N ALA A 33 -30.52 10.04 -8.18
CA ALA A 33 -30.37 8.65 -8.63
C ALA A 33 -30.02 8.52 -10.13
N ASN A 34 -30.14 9.57 -10.94
CA ASN A 34 -29.75 9.59 -12.35
C ASN A 34 -28.54 10.50 -12.64
N SER A 35 -27.78 10.91 -11.62
CA SER A 35 -26.60 11.79 -11.79
C SER A 35 -25.49 11.53 -10.75
N LEU A 36 -25.37 10.30 -10.24
CA LEU A 36 -24.33 9.93 -9.27
C LEU A 36 -22.93 10.01 -9.90
N TRP A 37 -22.06 10.86 -9.38
CA TRP A 37 -20.70 11.09 -9.88
C TRP A 37 -19.64 10.43 -8.98
N PRO A 38 -19.01 9.32 -9.42
CA PRO A 38 -18.04 8.60 -8.61
C PRO A 38 -16.75 9.40 -8.34
N LEU A 39 -16.20 9.29 -7.13
CA LEU A 39 -14.82 9.69 -6.83
C LEU A 39 -13.85 8.66 -7.44
N THR A 40 -12.89 9.13 -8.24
CA THR A 40 -11.89 8.29 -8.92
C THR A 40 -10.86 7.73 -7.93
N TYR A 41 -11.19 6.59 -7.30
CA TYR A 41 -10.34 6.00 -6.27
C TYR A 41 -10.27 4.47 -6.37
N GLY A 42 -9.13 3.97 -6.84
CA GLY A 42 -8.87 2.54 -6.98
C GLY A 42 -7.61 2.14 -6.22
N THR A 43 -7.71 1.16 -5.32
CA THR A 43 -6.58 0.76 -4.44
C THR A 43 -5.96 -0.58 -4.80
N SER A 44 -6.65 -1.43 -5.56
CA SER A 44 -6.17 -2.77 -5.95
C SER A 44 -6.88 -3.26 -7.22
N CYS A 45 -6.80 -4.56 -7.52
CA CYS A 45 -7.38 -5.20 -8.71
C CYS A 45 -8.86 -4.85 -9.03
N CYS A 46 -9.69 -4.55 -8.02
CA CYS A 46 -11.09 -4.16 -8.25
C CYS A 46 -11.22 -2.81 -9.00
N ALA A 47 -10.20 -1.95 -8.93
CA ALA A 47 -10.10 -0.73 -9.73
C ALA A 47 -10.08 -1.01 -11.24
N ILE A 48 -9.50 -2.14 -11.66
CA ILE A 48 -9.45 -2.53 -13.07
C ILE A 48 -10.86 -2.85 -13.56
N GLU A 49 -11.68 -3.54 -12.78
CA GLU A 49 -13.07 -3.84 -13.18
C GLU A 49 -14.02 -2.63 -13.00
N MET A 50 -13.69 -1.67 -12.13
CA MET A 50 -14.34 -0.35 -12.12
C MET A 50 -14.05 0.42 -13.43
N MET A 51 -12.80 0.38 -13.91
CA MET A 51 -12.43 0.90 -15.22
C MET A 51 -13.13 0.13 -16.36
N SER A 52 -13.13 -1.21 -16.34
CA SER A 52 -13.85 -2.05 -17.32
C SER A 52 -15.32 -1.69 -17.43
N SER A 53 -15.99 -1.45 -16.29
CA SER A 53 -17.41 -1.03 -16.22
C SER A 53 -17.65 0.32 -16.89
N SER A 54 -16.64 1.18 -16.90
CA SER A 54 -16.67 2.50 -17.54
C SER A 54 -16.37 2.46 -19.05
N MET A 55 -15.89 1.32 -19.56
CA MET A 55 -15.63 1.16 -20.99
C MET A 55 -16.90 0.83 -21.79
N ALA A 56 -16.88 1.16 -23.08
CA ALA A 56 -18.01 1.12 -24.01
C ALA A 56 -18.76 -0.23 -24.13
N ARG A 57 -18.23 -1.33 -23.58
CA ARG A 57 -18.92 -2.63 -23.50
C ARG A 57 -20.09 -2.62 -22.52
N TYR A 58 -19.92 -1.97 -21.37
CA TYR A 58 -20.92 -1.93 -20.30
C TYR A 58 -21.45 -0.50 -20.08
N ASP A 59 -20.60 0.51 -20.26
CA ASP A 59 -20.99 1.90 -20.49
C ASP A 59 -21.85 2.50 -19.35
N ILE A 60 -21.19 2.73 -18.21
CA ILE A 60 -21.78 3.30 -16.99
C ILE A 60 -22.40 4.70 -17.18
N ALA A 61 -22.09 5.40 -18.28
CA ALA A 61 -22.74 6.65 -18.69
C ALA A 61 -24.26 6.52 -18.84
N ARG A 62 -24.75 5.33 -19.24
CA ARG A 62 -26.18 5.04 -19.43
C ARG A 62 -27.02 5.20 -18.15
N PHE A 63 -26.36 5.26 -16.99
CA PHE A 63 -26.98 5.41 -15.68
C PHE A 63 -26.69 6.76 -15.03
N GLY A 64 -26.03 7.69 -15.73
CA GLY A 64 -25.64 9.02 -15.24
C GLY A 64 -24.41 9.02 -14.33
N SER A 65 -23.53 8.03 -14.49
CA SER A 65 -22.34 7.82 -13.64
C SER A 65 -21.02 7.75 -14.41
N GLU A 66 -20.96 8.36 -15.59
CA GLU A 66 -19.74 8.54 -16.38
C GLU A 66 -18.70 9.46 -15.74
N VAL A 67 -19.13 10.41 -14.91
CA VAL A 67 -18.25 11.49 -14.45
C VAL A 67 -17.44 11.06 -13.23
N PHE A 68 -16.42 10.24 -13.47
CA PHE A 68 -15.37 9.91 -12.50
C PHE A 68 -14.57 11.17 -12.13
N ARG A 69 -14.93 11.79 -10.99
CA ARG A 69 -14.34 13.02 -10.47
C ARG A 69 -13.04 12.71 -9.73
N ALA A 70 -11.94 13.33 -10.15
CA ALA A 70 -10.67 13.29 -9.42
C ALA A 70 -10.65 14.14 -8.13
N SER A 71 -11.70 14.92 -7.86
CA SER A 71 -11.81 15.78 -6.67
C SER A 71 -13.00 15.34 -5.80
N PRO A 72 -12.81 15.03 -4.50
CA PRO A 72 -13.92 14.62 -3.62
C PRO A 72 -14.99 15.70 -3.49
N ARG A 73 -14.61 16.99 -3.59
CA ARG A 73 -15.50 18.16 -3.48
C ARG A 73 -16.52 18.29 -4.62
N GLN A 74 -16.45 17.42 -5.62
CA GLN A 74 -17.37 17.38 -6.77
C GLN A 74 -17.99 15.99 -6.98
N ALA A 75 -17.64 15.00 -6.16
CA ALA A 75 -18.28 13.69 -6.17
C ALA A 75 -19.50 13.66 -5.25
N ASP A 76 -20.32 12.62 -5.38
CA ASP A 76 -21.33 12.22 -4.39
C ASP A 76 -21.24 10.73 -4.02
N LEU A 77 -20.61 9.91 -4.87
CA LEU A 77 -20.43 8.48 -4.67
C LEU A 77 -18.94 8.11 -4.47
N PHE A 78 -18.59 7.48 -3.36
CA PHE A 78 -17.26 6.92 -3.12
C PHE A 78 -17.26 5.40 -3.40
N ILE A 79 -16.70 4.99 -4.54
CA ILE A 79 -16.47 3.57 -4.82
C ILE A 79 -15.12 3.17 -4.24
N LEU A 80 -15.12 2.24 -3.28
CA LEU A 80 -13.91 1.72 -2.66
C LEU A 80 -13.50 0.41 -3.36
N ALA A 81 -12.70 0.57 -4.42
CA ALA A 81 -12.34 -0.50 -5.35
C ALA A 81 -11.00 -1.17 -5.00
N GLY A 82 -10.96 -1.95 -3.91
CA GLY A 82 -9.83 -2.82 -3.58
C GLY A 82 -9.46 -2.89 -2.10
N THR A 83 -8.27 -3.42 -1.81
CA THR A 83 -7.74 -3.53 -0.46
C THR A 83 -7.46 -2.15 0.13
N ILE A 84 -7.88 -1.91 1.37
CA ILE A 84 -7.50 -0.71 2.13
C ILE A 84 -6.39 -1.12 3.11
N THR A 85 -5.26 -0.41 3.06
CA THR A 85 -4.17 -0.62 4.02
C THR A 85 -4.27 0.36 5.17
N GLU A 86 -3.72 -0.02 6.33
CA GLU A 86 -3.71 0.80 7.56
C GLU A 86 -3.02 2.16 7.36
N ARG A 87 -1.97 2.22 6.53
CA ARG A 87 -1.31 3.48 6.15
C ARG A 87 -2.21 4.37 5.27
N MET A 88 -3.17 3.79 4.55
CA MET A 88 -4.08 4.51 3.66
C MET A 88 -5.42 4.86 4.31
N ALA A 89 -5.85 4.12 5.33
CA ALA A 89 -7.08 4.33 6.11
C ALA A 89 -7.39 5.82 6.43
N PRO A 90 -6.48 6.61 7.05
CA PRO A 90 -6.76 8.02 7.34
C PRO A 90 -6.90 8.90 6.08
N ALA A 91 -6.24 8.53 4.97
CA ALA A 91 -6.41 9.21 3.70
C ALA A 91 -7.78 8.91 3.06
N VAL A 92 -8.32 7.69 3.24
CA VAL A 92 -9.67 7.33 2.82
C VAL A 92 -10.73 8.12 3.60
N GLN A 93 -10.58 8.23 4.93
CA GLN A 93 -11.48 9.05 5.77
C GLN A 93 -11.45 10.52 5.35
N MET A 94 -10.24 11.11 5.22
CA MET A 94 -10.05 12.48 4.78
C MET A 94 -10.66 12.77 3.39
N LEU A 95 -10.69 11.78 2.48
CA LEU A 95 -11.37 11.90 1.19
C LEU A 95 -12.89 11.91 1.37
N TRP A 96 -13.46 10.97 2.13
CA TRP A 96 -14.90 10.88 2.40
C TRP A 96 -15.47 12.08 3.16
N GLU A 97 -14.73 12.61 4.15
CA GLU A 97 -15.04 13.86 4.86
C GLU A 97 -15.17 15.07 3.90
N GLN A 98 -14.39 15.08 2.82
CA GLN A 98 -14.38 16.16 1.84
C GLN A 98 -15.43 16.03 0.73
N ILE A 99 -16.20 14.94 0.71
CA ILE A 99 -17.34 14.79 -0.21
C ILE A 99 -18.56 15.54 0.38
N PRO A 100 -19.22 16.43 -0.39
CA PRO A 100 -20.41 17.15 0.07
C PRO A 100 -21.59 16.19 0.29
N GLY A 101 -22.38 16.42 1.34
CA GLY A 101 -23.62 15.66 1.57
C GLY A 101 -24.77 16.11 0.63
N PRO A 102 -25.62 15.20 0.12
CA PRO A 102 -25.65 13.77 0.41
C PRO A 102 -24.50 13.02 -0.28
N LYS A 103 -23.90 12.06 0.44
CA LYS A 103 -22.81 11.24 -0.07
C LYS A 103 -23.04 9.75 0.22
N TYR A 104 -22.62 8.90 -0.71
CA TYR A 104 -22.84 7.45 -0.65
C TYR A 104 -21.53 6.69 -0.82
N VAL A 105 -21.49 5.46 -0.33
CA VAL A 105 -20.30 4.60 -0.41
C VAL A 105 -20.65 3.21 -0.93
N ILE A 106 -19.91 2.76 -1.93
CA ILE A 106 -19.97 1.39 -2.47
C ILE A 106 -18.70 0.64 -2.08
N GLY A 107 -18.84 -0.44 -1.30
CA GLY A 107 -17.76 -1.35 -0.96
C GLY A 107 -17.55 -2.40 -2.04
N MET A 108 -16.59 -2.20 -2.95
CA MET A 108 -16.42 -3.03 -4.15
C MET A 108 -15.33 -4.11 -3.97
N GLY A 109 -15.77 -5.34 -3.70
CA GLY A 109 -14.93 -6.54 -3.65
C GLY A 109 -14.57 -7.00 -2.23
N ALA A 110 -14.15 -8.27 -2.13
CA ALA A 110 -13.91 -8.96 -0.86
C ALA A 110 -12.89 -8.25 0.05
N CYS A 111 -11.84 -7.67 -0.52
CA CYS A 111 -10.86 -6.89 0.23
C CYS A 111 -11.48 -5.67 0.92
N THR A 112 -12.43 -5.01 0.27
CA THR A 112 -13.17 -3.86 0.80
C THR A 112 -14.23 -4.28 1.82
N ILE A 113 -14.88 -5.43 1.60
CA ILE A 113 -15.96 -5.94 2.46
C ILE A 113 -15.40 -6.46 3.80
N SER A 114 -14.32 -7.25 3.74
CA SER A 114 -13.87 -8.06 4.87
C SER A 114 -12.35 -8.24 4.98
N GLY A 115 -11.53 -7.42 4.30
CA GLY A 115 -10.09 -7.68 4.12
C GLY A 115 -9.78 -8.80 3.11
N GLY A 116 -10.77 -9.62 2.75
CA GLY A 116 -10.69 -10.60 1.67
C GLY A 116 -9.59 -11.64 1.89
N PRO A 117 -8.77 -11.97 0.87
CA PRO A 117 -7.68 -12.94 1.01
C PRO A 117 -6.58 -12.49 1.98
N PHE A 118 -6.57 -11.21 2.38
CA PHE A 118 -5.59 -10.64 3.32
C PHE A 118 -6.13 -10.50 4.75
N TYR A 119 -7.37 -10.93 5.03
CA TYR A 119 -8.02 -10.79 6.35
C TYR A 119 -7.23 -11.44 7.50
N TYR A 120 -6.38 -12.41 7.18
CA TYR A 120 -5.87 -13.39 8.12
C TYR A 120 -4.42 -13.10 8.55
N ASN A 121 -3.40 -13.44 7.74
CA ASN A 121 -1.97 -13.25 8.06
C ASN A 121 -1.45 -11.82 7.84
N ASN A 122 -2.22 -10.91 7.22
CA ASN A 122 -1.70 -9.58 6.87
C ASN A 122 -1.95 -8.53 7.98
N TYR A 123 -0.86 -8.01 8.56
CA TYR A 123 -0.89 -6.95 9.57
C TYR A 123 -1.27 -5.56 9.02
N SER A 124 -1.02 -5.34 7.73
CA SER A 124 -1.07 -4.01 7.09
C SER A 124 -2.43 -3.66 6.47
N VAL A 125 -3.43 -4.54 6.57
CA VAL A 125 -4.73 -4.44 5.90
C VAL A 125 -5.88 -4.23 6.90
N VAL A 126 -6.79 -3.34 6.53
CA VAL A 126 -8.06 -3.08 7.22
C VAL A 126 -9.02 -4.24 6.98
N ARG A 127 -9.77 -4.67 7.99
CA ARG A 127 -10.62 -5.87 7.92
C ARG A 127 -12.05 -5.58 7.45
N GLY A 128 -12.33 -4.36 7.02
CA GLY A 128 -13.47 -3.97 6.19
C GLY A 128 -13.59 -2.44 6.12
N ALA A 129 -14.07 -1.89 5.00
CA ALA A 129 -14.33 -0.45 4.87
C ALA A 129 -15.36 0.05 5.89
N ALA A 130 -16.29 -0.83 6.31
CA ALA A 130 -17.26 -0.57 7.37
C ALA A 130 -16.63 -0.36 8.77
N GLU A 131 -15.35 -0.72 8.97
CA GLU A 131 -14.61 -0.36 10.19
C GLU A 131 -14.22 1.13 10.21
N ILE A 132 -14.19 1.78 9.05
CA ILE A 132 -13.58 3.11 8.81
C ILE A 132 -14.63 4.20 8.51
N LEU A 133 -15.71 3.83 7.83
CA LEU A 133 -16.72 4.73 7.28
C LEU A 133 -18.04 3.97 7.01
N PRO A 134 -19.20 4.65 6.93
CA PRO A 134 -20.46 3.99 6.60
C PRO A 134 -20.47 3.54 5.13
N VAL A 135 -20.91 2.30 4.88
CA VAL A 135 -21.03 1.72 3.52
C VAL A 135 -22.50 1.46 3.21
N ASP A 136 -22.99 2.00 2.09
CA ASP A 136 -24.40 1.88 1.68
C ASP A 136 -24.71 0.56 0.99
N VAL A 137 -23.80 0.09 0.12
CA VAL A 137 -23.95 -1.13 -0.69
C VAL A 137 -22.62 -1.85 -0.79
N PHE A 138 -22.63 -3.17 -0.56
CA PHE A 138 -21.47 -4.05 -0.71
C PHE A 138 -21.62 -4.89 -1.99
N ILE A 139 -20.54 -5.04 -2.77
CA ILE A 139 -20.52 -5.84 -4.00
C ILE A 139 -19.54 -7.02 -3.83
N PRO A 140 -20.01 -8.25 -3.66
CA PRO A 140 -19.13 -9.41 -3.45
C PRO A 140 -18.40 -9.84 -4.74
N GLY A 141 -17.11 -10.15 -4.62
CA GLY A 141 -16.26 -10.67 -5.69
C GLY A 141 -14.77 -10.39 -5.44
N CYS A 142 -13.87 -11.01 -6.20
CA CYS A 142 -12.42 -10.81 -6.05
C CYS A 142 -11.65 -10.95 -7.38
N PRO A 143 -11.71 -9.96 -8.30
CA PRO A 143 -12.60 -8.79 -8.27
C PRO A 143 -14.05 -9.18 -8.61
N PRO A 144 -15.06 -8.34 -8.28
CA PRO A 144 -16.40 -8.51 -8.80
C PRO A 144 -16.42 -8.19 -10.30
N ARG A 145 -17.23 -8.93 -11.08
CA ARG A 145 -17.42 -8.65 -12.51
C ARG A 145 -18.10 -7.28 -12.69
N PRO A 146 -17.90 -6.59 -13.83
CA PRO A 146 -18.57 -5.34 -14.15
C PRO A 146 -20.09 -5.38 -13.89
N GLU A 147 -20.79 -6.43 -14.33
CA GLU A 147 -22.25 -6.56 -14.17
C GLU A 147 -22.70 -6.53 -12.70
N ALA A 148 -21.85 -6.96 -11.75
CA ALA A 148 -22.13 -6.87 -10.32
C ALA A 148 -21.96 -5.44 -9.77
N LEU A 149 -21.09 -4.61 -10.38
CA LEU A 149 -21.02 -3.17 -10.10
C LEU A 149 -22.27 -2.44 -10.61
N PHE A 150 -22.79 -2.80 -11.79
CA PHE A 150 -24.08 -2.29 -12.26
C PHE A 150 -25.23 -2.68 -11.34
N HIS A 151 -25.28 -3.92 -10.84
CA HIS A 151 -26.28 -4.32 -9.85
C HIS A 151 -26.15 -3.51 -8.56
N GLY A 152 -24.93 -3.30 -8.05
CA GLY A 152 -24.68 -2.46 -6.87
C GLY A 152 -25.11 -1.01 -7.06
N LEU A 153 -24.83 -0.42 -8.23
CA LEU A 153 -25.27 0.93 -8.60
C LEU A 153 -26.80 1.02 -8.69
N LEU A 154 -27.48 0.03 -9.28
CA LEU A 154 -28.94 -0.02 -9.32
C LEU A 154 -29.55 -0.16 -7.92
N THR A 155 -28.97 -1.01 -7.06
CA THR A 155 -29.40 -1.14 -5.65
C THR A 155 -29.23 0.18 -4.88
N LEU A 156 -28.16 0.93 -5.12
CA LEU A 156 -27.96 2.26 -4.55
C LEU A 156 -28.98 3.28 -5.09
N ARG A 157 -29.26 3.25 -6.40
CA ARG A 157 -30.27 4.12 -7.03
C ARG A 157 -31.67 3.86 -6.45
N ASP A 158 -32.04 2.60 -6.26
CA ASP A 158 -33.30 2.22 -5.62
C ASP A 158 -33.36 2.68 -4.16
N LYS A 159 -32.25 2.61 -3.40
CA LYS A 159 -32.16 3.19 -2.06
C LYS A 159 -32.43 4.70 -2.06
N ILE A 160 -31.77 5.44 -2.95
CA ILE A 160 -31.92 6.91 -3.08
C ILE A 160 -33.35 7.30 -3.46
N LEU A 161 -34.01 6.53 -4.33
CA LEU A 161 -35.40 6.79 -4.72
C LEU A 161 -36.40 6.69 -3.56
N HIS A 162 -36.05 5.95 -2.49
CA HIS A 162 -36.89 5.78 -1.28
C HIS A 162 -36.56 6.76 -0.14
N GLU A 163 -35.54 7.63 -0.26
CA GLU A 163 -35.32 8.74 0.69
C GLU A 163 -36.52 9.71 0.71
N THR A 164 -36.66 10.55 1.74
CA THR A 164 -37.67 11.63 1.72
C THR A 164 -37.13 12.90 2.37
N SER A 165 -37.81 14.05 2.24
CA SER A 165 -37.47 15.24 3.04
C SER A 165 -37.89 15.13 4.51
N ARG A 166 -38.63 14.07 4.87
CA ARG A 166 -39.10 13.76 6.24
C ARG A 166 -38.16 12.80 6.98
N ASP A 167 -37.58 11.86 6.23
CA ASP A 167 -36.48 10.98 6.61
C ASP A 167 -35.30 11.26 5.65
N PRO A 168 -34.55 12.36 5.87
CA PRO A 168 -33.55 12.85 4.95
C PRO A 168 -32.31 11.97 4.94
N TRP A 169 -31.47 12.09 3.90
CA TRP A 169 -30.12 11.51 3.94
C TRP A 169 -29.40 11.90 5.25
N HIS A 170 -29.07 10.89 6.03
CA HIS A 170 -28.31 10.98 7.26
C HIS A 170 -26.88 10.47 7.01
N GLU A 171 -25.90 11.16 7.57
CA GLU A 171 -24.52 10.70 7.58
C GLU A 171 -24.44 9.44 8.45
N GLY A 172 -24.31 8.28 7.80
CA GLY A 172 -24.53 6.99 8.44
C GLY A 172 -23.60 6.74 9.63
N GLU A 173 -24.16 6.21 10.71
CA GLU A 173 -23.36 5.74 11.85
C GLU A 173 -22.43 4.61 11.39
N ILE A 174 -21.18 4.63 11.84
CA ILE A 174 -20.21 3.58 11.53
C ILE A 174 -20.66 2.31 12.28
N THR A 175 -21.17 1.33 11.54
CA THR A 175 -21.87 0.17 12.10
C THR A 175 -20.95 -0.83 12.83
N ALA A 176 -19.64 -0.74 12.60
CA ALA A 176 -18.64 -1.29 13.50
C ALA A 176 -18.23 -0.21 14.53
N PRO A 177 -18.29 -0.48 15.85
CA PRO A 177 -17.79 0.47 16.84
C PRO A 177 -16.28 0.71 16.63
N GLU A 178 -15.96 1.97 16.30
CA GLU A 178 -14.62 2.57 16.20
C GLU A 178 -13.49 1.63 15.75
N THR A 179 -13.29 1.36 14.45
CA THR A 179 -12.00 0.94 13.84
C THR A 179 -11.09 -0.05 14.62
N LYS A 180 -11.65 -1.02 15.36
CA LYS A 180 -10.95 -1.86 16.37
C LYS A 180 -10.12 -1.09 17.41
N ASP A 181 -10.47 0.18 17.66
CA ASP A 181 -9.70 1.23 18.32
C ASP A 181 -8.22 0.89 18.43
N ARG A 182 -7.54 0.86 17.28
CA ARG A 182 -6.12 0.50 17.23
C ARG A 182 -5.27 1.40 18.14
N TRP A 183 -5.73 2.60 18.46
CA TRP A 183 -5.07 3.53 19.38
C TRP A 183 -5.28 3.15 20.84
N GLY A 184 -6.50 2.83 21.28
CA GLY A 184 -6.82 2.42 22.65
C GLY A 184 -6.45 0.96 22.96
N GLU A 185 -6.51 0.07 21.98
CA GLU A 185 -5.76 -1.20 22.05
C GLU A 185 -4.29 -0.89 22.27
N ALA A 186 -3.64 -0.12 21.39
CA ALA A 186 -2.27 0.40 21.57
C ALA A 186 -2.13 1.50 22.65
N SER A 187 -3.04 1.59 23.63
CA SER A 187 -2.97 2.47 24.80
C SER A 187 -3.15 1.71 26.11
N LYS A 188 -3.96 0.65 26.13
CA LYS A 188 -3.79 -0.46 27.09
C LYS A 188 -2.41 -1.08 26.88
N ALA A 189 -2.11 -1.35 25.61
CA ALA A 189 -0.80 -1.62 25.08
C ALA A 189 0.00 -0.36 24.73
N TRP A 190 -0.20 0.74 25.47
CA TRP A 190 0.82 1.72 25.85
C TRP A 190 0.62 2.11 27.34
N ALA A 191 0.24 1.16 28.21
CA ALA A 191 0.15 1.33 29.67
C ALA A 191 0.88 0.22 30.47
N ALA A 192 1.44 -0.78 29.78
CA ALA A 192 2.06 -1.95 30.38
C ALA A 192 3.53 -1.70 30.81
N LEU A 193 4.50 -1.83 29.89
CA LEU A 193 5.92 -1.85 30.25
C LEU A 193 6.53 -0.45 30.56
N GLU A 194 5.71 0.56 30.82
CA GLU A 194 6.16 1.83 31.45
C GLU A 194 5.67 2.01 32.89
N LYS A 195 4.94 1.03 33.45
CA LYS A 195 5.17 0.70 34.87
C LYS A 195 6.58 0.14 35.05
N ILE A 196 6.98 -0.80 34.19
CA ILE A 196 8.34 -1.38 34.20
C ILE A 196 9.38 -0.27 33.97
N LYS A 197 9.22 0.59 32.95
CA LYS A 197 10.14 1.73 32.73
C LYS A 197 10.14 2.74 33.88
N ASP A 198 9.04 2.99 34.59
CA ASP A 198 9.07 3.86 35.79
C ASP A 198 9.74 3.17 36.99
N GLU A 199 9.62 1.85 37.13
CA GLU A 199 10.30 1.03 38.15
C GLU A 199 11.83 1.05 37.90
N GLU A 200 12.28 0.74 36.68
CA GLU A 200 13.69 0.83 36.28
C GLU A 200 14.25 2.26 36.39
N MET A 201 13.47 3.27 35.96
CA MET A 201 13.85 4.67 36.09
C MET A 201 13.84 5.15 37.54
N ALA A 202 13.11 4.51 38.46
CA ALA A 202 13.13 4.87 39.88
C ALA A 202 14.45 4.43 40.54
N GLU A 203 14.92 3.20 40.29
CA GLU A 203 16.23 2.75 40.75
C GLU A 203 17.36 3.62 40.17
N ALA A 204 17.33 3.88 38.86
CA ALA A 204 18.30 4.75 38.20
C ALA A 204 18.32 6.17 38.79
N ARG A 205 17.15 6.77 39.06
CA ARG A 205 17.02 8.10 39.71
C ARG A 205 17.54 8.09 41.15
N ALA A 206 17.41 6.98 41.89
CA ALA A 206 17.90 6.86 43.26
C ALA A 206 19.44 6.87 43.29
N LYS A 207 20.07 5.96 42.54
CA LYS A 207 21.53 5.84 42.45
C LYS A 207 22.20 7.12 41.95
N PHE A 208 21.68 7.70 40.88
CA PHE A 208 22.21 8.95 40.31
C PHE A 208 22.22 10.12 41.31
N LYS A 209 21.24 10.17 42.22
CA LYS A 209 21.11 11.20 43.26
C LYS A 209 22.07 11.00 44.44
N GLU A 210 22.49 9.77 44.70
CA GLU A 210 23.53 9.42 45.67
C GLU A 210 24.93 9.76 45.13
N GLU A 211 25.16 9.52 43.84
CA GLU A 211 26.41 9.87 43.15
C GLU A 211 26.56 11.39 42.89
N ASN A 212 25.45 12.16 42.78
CA ASN A 212 25.45 13.58 42.39
C ASN A 212 24.59 14.47 43.33
N PRO A 213 24.98 14.69 44.60
CA PRO A 213 24.17 15.43 45.57
C PRO A 213 23.97 16.93 45.24
N GLU A 214 24.92 17.55 44.53
CA GLU A 214 24.82 18.94 44.04
C GLU A 214 23.79 19.12 42.90
N TYR A 215 23.39 18.04 42.24
CA TYR A 215 22.66 18.09 40.97
C TYR A 215 21.14 18.18 41.14
N LYS A 216 20.50 19.10 40.40
CA LYS A 216 19.03 19.20 40.29
C LYS A 216 18.56 18.97 38.86
N SER A 217 17.84 17.86 38.64
CA SER A 217 17.21 17.55 37.36
C SER A 217 16.01 18.46 37.06
N PRO A 218 15.80 18.87 35.80
CA PRO A 218 14.62 19.65 35.40
C PRO A 218 13.36 18.87 34.93
N TYR A 219 13.31 17.52 34.74
CA TYR A 219 12.17 16.87 33.98
C TYR A 219 11.70 15.40 34.30
N LYS A 220 10.63 14.86 33.62
CA LYS A 220 9.80 13.59 33.85
C LYS A 220 9.17 12.91 32.55
N SER A 221 8.64 11.64 32.52
CA SER A 221 7.70 11.02 31.44
C SER A 221 7.33 9.47 31.52
N VAL A 222 6.46 8.87 30.60
CA VAL A 222 5.77 7.48 30.58
C VAL A 222 5.34 6.86 29.13
N ARG A 223 4.85 5.55 29.00
CA ARG A 223 4.04 4.65 27.99
C ARG A 223 4.59 3.59 26.85
N VAL A 224 4.08 2.30 26.58
CA VAL A 224 4.45 1.21 25.47
C VAL A 224 3.61 -0.18 25.09
N GLN A 225 3.57 -0.68 23.77
CA GLN A 225 3.47 -2.04 22.94
C GLN A 225 2.39 -3.29 22.87
N LYS A 226 2.00 -3.95 21.66
CA LYS A 226 1.10 -5.23 21.35
C LYS A 226 1.03 -5.96 19.88
N GLU A 227 0.28 -7.11 19.62
CA GLU A 227 0.29 -8.21 18.49
C GLU A 227 -1.04 -8.78 17.70
N ILE A 228 -1.02 -9.88 16.82
CA ILE A 228 -1.95 -10.29 15.62
C ILE A 228 -2.42 -11.84 15.27
N PHE A 229 -2.55 -12.42 13.98
CA PHE A 229 -3.47 -13.58 13.46
C PHE A 229 -3.16 -14.48 12.12
N PRO A 230 -3.90 -15.61 11.69
CA PRO A 230 -3.66 -16.61 10.52
C PRO A 230 -4.83 -17.25 9.55
N GLU A 231 -4.60 -18.14 8.47
CA GLU A 231 -5.20 -18.15 7.03
C GLU A 231 -5.67 -19.42 6.10
N VAL A 232 -5.22 -19.59 4.79
CA VAL A 232 -5.94 -20.13 3.53
C VAL A 232 -5.02 -20.67 2.31
N PRO A 233 -5.47 -21.48 1.28
CA PRO A 233 -4.67 -22.11 0.13
C PRO A 233 -5.07 -21.86 -1.42
N HIS A 234 -4.47 -22.57 -2.45
CA HIS A 234 -4.48 -22.25 -3.94
C HIS A 234 -4.31 -23.39 -5.04
N ASN A 235 -4.16 -23.06 -6.36
CA ASN A 235 -3.99 -23.96 -7.57
C ASN A 235 -2.72 -23.63 -8.44
N ALA A 236 -2.13 -24.55 -9.23
CA ALA A 236 -0.73 -24.45 -9.77
C ALA A 236 -0.54 -24.40 -11.34
N GLY A 237 0.64 -23.94 -11.80
CA GLY A 237 0.98 -23.66 -13.22
C GLY A 237 2.05 -24.56 -13.87
N LYS A 238 2.49 -24.23 -15.11
CA LYS A 238 3.53 -24.96 -15.87
C LYS A 238 4.92 -24.35 -15.68
N ILE A 239 5.87 -25.19 -15.27
CA ILE A 239 7.26 -24.85 -14.99
C ILE A 239 8.08 -24.73 -16.29
N VAL A 240 8.92 -23.71 -16.41
CA VAL A 240 9.88 -23.50 -17.52
C VAL A 240 11.17 -22.90 -16.96
N GLY A 241 12.32 -23.53 -17.22
CA GLY A 241 13.64 -23.07 -16.78
C GLY A 241 14.70 -24.18 -16.83
N LEU A 242 15.93 -23.86 -16.43
CA LEU A 242 16.90 -24.86 -15.96
C LEU A 242 16.58 -25.19 -14.50
N PRO A 243 16.80 -26.44 -14.03
CA PRO A 243 16.70 -26.77 -12.60
C PRO A 243 17.61 -25.87 -11.76
N GLN A 244 17.15 -25.43 -10.59
CA GLN A 244 17.90 -24.47 -9.77
C GLN A 244 19.24 -25.03 -9.30
N ALA A 245 19.33 -26.34 -9.06
CA ALA A 245 20.59 -27.03 -8.78
C ALA A 245 21.60 -26.95 -9.94
N GLU A 246 21.17 -27.10 -11.20
CA GLU A 246 22.04 -26.96 -12.37
C GLU A 246 22.53 -25.51 -12.51
N LEU A 247 21.61 -24.57 -12.37
CA LEU A 247 21.89 -23.13 -12.45
C LEU A 247 22.84 -22.65 -11.33
N PHE A 248 22.69 -23.16 -10.10
CA PHE A 248 23.60 -22.88 -9.00
C PHE A 248 24.97 -23.56 -9.15
N ASN A 249 25.04 -24.79 -9.68
CA ASN A 249 26.32 -25.43 -9.97
C ASN A 249 27.16 -24.59 -10.96
N ILE A 250 26.53 -24.03 -11.99
CA ILE A 250 27.18 -23.12 -12.96
C ILE A 250 27.73 -21.86 -12.27
N VAL A 251 27.07 -21.36 -11.21
CA VAL A 251 27.60 -20.26 -10.38
C VAL A 251 28.80 -20.72 -9.54
N GLN A 252 28.67 -21.86 -8.85
CA GLN A 252 29.69 -22.41 -7.95
C GLN A 252 30.99 -22.79 -8.66
N GLU A 253 30.95 -23.18 -9.94
CA GLU A 253 32.15 -23.40 -10.79
C GLU A 253 33.15 -22.24 -10.77
N LYS A 254 32.69 -21.01 -10.49
CA LYS A 254 33.49 -19.79 -10.62
C LYS A 254 33.38 -18.81 -9.44
N PHE A 255 32.27 -18.84 -8.70
CA PHE A 255 32.00 -17.92 -7.59
C PHE A 255 31.53 -18.69 -6.35
N PRO A 256 32.42 -19.46 -5.69
CA PRO A 256 32.07 -20.25 -4.49
C PRO A 256 31.72 -19.40 -3.25
N THR A 257 31.89 -18.07 -3.33
CA THR A 257 31.46 -17.10 -2.31
C THR A 257 29.97 -16.76 -2.36
N VAL A 258 29.27 -17.14 -3.43
CA VAL A 258 27.84 -16.84 -3.64
C VAL A 258 26.99 -17.89 -2.97
N THR A 259 26.01 -17.47 -2.16
CA THR A 259 25.04 -18.35 -1.50
C THR A 259 23.63 -18.08 -2.02
N VAL A 260 22.69 -18.99 -1.75
CA VAL A 260 21.27 -18.76 -2.00
C VAL A 260 20.69 -17.95 -0.84
N TYR A 261 19.99 -16.86 -1.14
CA TYR A 261 19.40 -16.01 -0.11
C TYR A 261 18.38 -16.80 0.73
N GLY A 262 18.49 -16.68 2.06
CA GLY A 262 17.66 -17.41 3.02
C GLY A 262 18.06 -18.88 3.28
N LEU A 263 19.11 -19.43 2.65
CA LEU A 263 19.58 -20.80 2.87
C LEU A 263 21.03 -20.84 3.39
N GLU A 264 21.19 -20.67 4.71
CA GLU A 264 22.50 -20.65 5.40
C GLU A 264 23.38 -21.88 5.10
N ASN A 265 22.76 -23.05 4.95
CA ASN A 265 23.40 -24.25 4.41
C ASN A 265 22.67 -24.65 3.12
N THR A 266 23.25 -24.30 1.98
CA THR A 266 22.69 -24.64 0.66
C THR A 266 22.92 -26.13 0.35
N SER A 267 22.07 -27.00 0.92
CA SER A 267 22.08 -28.43 0.60
C SER A 267 21.63 -28.67 -0.84
N LYS A 268 22.18 -29.72 -1.47
CA LYS A 268 21.88 -30.02 -2.88
C LYS A 268 20.42 -30.48 -3.05
N GLU A 269 19.85 -31.16 -2.05
CA GLU A 269 18.44 -31.57 -2.06
C GLU A 269 17.49 -30.36 -2.05
N LEU A 270 17.81 -29.30 -1.30
CA LEU A 270 16.99 -28.08 -1.25
C LEU A 270 16.90 -27.40 -2.62
N LEU A 271 18.01 -27.33 -3.36
CA LEU A 271 18.04 -26.79 -4.72
C LEU A 271 17.35 -27.68 -5.76
N GLU A 272 17.38 -28.99 -5.58
CA GLU A 272 16.68 -29.95 -6.45
C GLU A 272 15.16 -29.97 -6.19
N ALA A 273 14.72 -29.55 -4.99
CA ALA A 273 13.30 -29.39 -4.65
C ALA A 273 12.67 -28.08 -5.17
N LEU A 274 13.46 -27.08 -5.60
CA LEU A 274 12.93 -25.80 -6.08
C LEU A 274 12.42 -25.89 -7.53
N PRO A 275 11.18 -25.42 -7.82
CA PRO A 275 10.67 -25.30 -9.19
C PRO A 275 11.56 -24.43 -10.09
N ALA A 276 11.78 -24.85 -11.34
CA ALA A 276 12.66 -24.16 -12.30
C ALA A 276 12.12 -22.81 -12.82
N ASP A 277 10.85 -22.48 -12.57
CA ASP A 277 10.19 -21.23 -12.93
C ASP A 277 10.21 -20.18 -11.79
N MET A 278 10.53 -20.60 -10.57
CA MET A 278 10.91 -19.69 -9.48
C MET A 278 12.19 -18.94 -9.84
N PRO A 279 12.41 -17.72 -9.31
CA PRO A 279 13.71 -17.08 -9.37
C PRO A 279 14.70 -17.74 -8.40
N LEU A 280 15.92 -17.99 -8.87
CA LEU A 280 17.05 -18.28 -7.98
C LEU A 280 17.55 -16.96 -7.39
N ASP A 281 17.24 -16.71 -6.11
CA ASP A 281 17.71 -15.51 -5.38
C ASP A 281 19.11 -15.77 -4.80
N LEU A 282 20.12 -15.11 -5.38
CA LEU A 282 21.52 -15.25 -5.04
C LEU A 282 21.98 -14.07 -4.19
N GLN A 283 22.55 -14.37 -3.03
CA GLN A 283 23.24 -13.40 -2.18
C GLN A 283 24.67 -13.21 -2.71
N VAL A 284 25.02 -11.98 -3.10
CA VAL A 284 26.29 -11.69 -3.79
C VAL A 284 27.06 -10.56 -3.13
N SER A 285 28.37 -10.73 -2.99
CA SER A 285 29.25 -9.68 -2.49
C SER A 285 29.37 -8.51 -3.49
N LYS A 286 29.61 -7.28 -3.01
CA LYS A 286 29.86 -6.11 -3.87
C LYS A 286 31.02 -6.31 -4.86
N LYS A 287 31.97 -7.20 -4.56
CA LYS A 287 33.10 -7.54 -5.44
C LYS A 287 32.68 -8.48 -6.58
N ASP A 288 31.82 -9.45 -6.26
CA ASP A 288 31.44 -10.54 -7.18
C ASP A 288 30.24 -10.18 -8.06
N TYR A 289 29.40 -9.23 -7.64
CA TYR A 289 28.15 -8.80 -8.29
C TYR A 289 28.28 -8.56 -9.80
N LEU A 290 29.10 -7.61 -10.23
CA LEU A 290 29.24 -7.27 -11.65
C LEU A 290 29.98 -8.37 -12.46
N PRO A 291 31.07 -9.00 -11.97
CA PRO A 291 31.69 -10.17 -12.62
C PRO A 291 30.75 -11.37 -12.81
N LEU A 292 29.93 -11.69 -11.81
CA LEU A 292 28.98 -12.81 -11.84
C LEU A 292 27.88 -12.59 -12.90
N ILE A 293 27.24 -11.42 -12.87
CA ILE A 293 26.19 -11.07 -13.84
C ILE A 293 26.77 -11.00 -15.25
N GLN A 294 28.01 -10.52 -15.43
CA GLN A 294 28.68 -10.55 -16.73
C GLN A 294 29.00 -11.98 -17.20
N PHE A 295 29.34 -12.90 -16.30
CA PHE A 295 29.59 -14.30 -16.61
C PHE A 295 28.30 -15.01 -17.06
N LEU A 296 27.23 -14.94 -16.26
CA LEU A 296 25.95 -15.60 -16.56
C LEU A 296 25.20 -14.99 -17.76
N LYS A 297 25.54 -13.75 -18.15
CA LYS A 297 25.11 -13.17 -19.43
C LYS A 297 25.80 -13.80 -20.64
N LYS A 298 27.07 -14.18 -20.50
CA LYS A 298 27.94 -14.64 -21.60
C LYS A 298 28.02 -16.16 -21.74
N ASP A 299 27.74 -16.92 -20.70
CA ASP A 299 27.76 -18.38 -20.74
C ASP A 299 26.59 -18.92 -21.60
N PRO A 300 26.84 -19.71 -22.67
CA PRO A 300 25.81 -20.33 -23.50
C PRO A 300 24.85 -21.26 -22.76
N ARG A 301 25.22 -21.74 -21.56
CA ARG A 301 24.36 -22.53 -20.68
C ARG A 301 23.22 -21.69 -20.11
N THR A 302 23.48 -20.44 -19.71
CA THR A 302 22.52 -19.59 -18.99
C THR A 302 21.94 -18.46 -19.85
N LEU A 303 22.76 -17.69 -20.56
CA LEU A 303 22.33 -16.58 -21.43
C LEU A 303 21.30 -15.64 -20.75
N LEU A 304 21.66 -15.05 -19.61
CA LEU A 304 20.86 -13.98 -18.99
C LEU A 304 20.90 -12.73 -19.88
N ASN A 305 19.95 -12.65 -20.81
CA ASN A 305 19.92 -11.63 -21.85
C ASN A 305 18.96 -10.47 -21.55
N PHE A 306 18.02 -10.63 -20.61
CA PHE A 306 17.01 -9.64 -20.25
C PHE A 306 17.02 -9.25 -18.77
N LEU A 307 16.88 -7.95 -18.52
CA LEU A 307 16.81 -7.34 -17.20
C LEU A 307 15.35 -6.98 -16.90
N ILE A 308 14.67 -7.85 -16.14
CA ILE A 308 13.28 -7.66 -15.70
C ILE A 308 13.18 -6.38 -14.89
N ASP A 309 14.03 -6.21 -13.88
CA ASP A 309 13.99 -5.05 -12.99
C ASP A 309 15.31 -4.79 -12.24
N VAL A 310 15.48 -3.59 -11.67
CA VAL A 310 16.45 -3.28 -10.61
C VAL A 310 15.71 -2.46 -9.56
N THR A 311 15.53 -3.02 -8.38
CA THR A 311 14.78 -2.39 -7.28
C THR A 311 15.60 -2.45 -5.99
N ALA A 312 15.09 -1.86 -4.90
CA ALA A 312 15.72 -1.93 -3.60
C ALA A 312 14.72 -2.21 -2.48
N VAL A 313 15.20 -2.88 -1.43
CA VAL A 313 14.49 -3.05 -0.15
C VAL A 313 15.29 -2.33 0.92
N ASP A 314 14.64 -1.39 1.60
CA ASP A 314 15.20 -0.70 2.76
C ASP A 314 14.99 -1.55 4.02
N TRP A 315 16.08 -2.06 4.60
CA TRP A 315 16.06 -2.70 5.92
C TRP A 315 16.33 -1.64 7.01
N VAL A 316 16.64 -2.02 8.25
CA VAL A 316 16.96 -1.02 9.30
C VAL A 316 18.41 -0.55 9.11
N ASP A 317 19.30 -1.53 9.05
CA ASP A 317 20.77 -1.50 9.05
C ASP A 317 21.39 -1.48 7.63
N HIS A 318 20.73 -2.08 6.64
CA HIS A 318 21.24 -2.18 5.26
C HIS A 318 20.16 -1.87 4.21
N PHE A 319 20.58 -1.79 2.96
CA PHE A 319 19.70 -1.90 1.79
C PHE A 319 20.01 -3.21 1.05
N ASP A 320 19.00 -3.92 0.58
CA ASP A 320 19.18 -4.92 -0.49
C ASP A 320 18.92 -4.25 -1.83
N VAL A 321 19.93 -4.15 -2.70
CA VAL A 321 19.70 -3.89 -4.14
C VAL A 321 19.43 -5.23 -4.81
N VAL A 322 18.27 -5.37 -5.46
CA VAL A 322 17.81 -6.60 -6.10
C VAL A 322 17.69 -6.39 -7.60
N ALA A 323 18.64 -6.93 -8.36
CA ALA A 323 18.58 -6.97 -9.82
C ALA A 323 17.91 -8.27 -10.28
N GLN A 324 16.80 -8.16 -11.00
CA GLN A 324 15.99 -9.28 -11.48
C GLN A 324 16.30 -9.54 -12.95
N LEU A 325 16.87 -10.70 -13.29
CA LEU A 325 17.24 -11.07 -14.65
C LEU A 325 16.62 -12.40 -15.08
N MET A 326 16.53 -12.61 -16.40
CA MET A 326 16.12 -13.88 -16.98
C MET A 326 16.81 -14.14 -18.32
N SER A 327 16.77 -15.41 -18.73
CA SER A 327 16.98 -15.79 -20.11
C SER A 327 15.63 -15.82 -20.84
N LEU A 328 15.44 -14.98 -21.86
CA LEU A 328 14.25 -15.05 -22.73
C LEU A 328 14.22 -16.34 -23.57
N GLU A 329 15.36 -16.98 -23.78
CA GLU A 329 15.51 -18.19 -24.59
C GLU A 329 15.32 -19.47 -23.76
N LYS A 330 15.76 -19.46 -22.49
CA LYS A 330 15.74 -20.63 -21.59
C LYS A 330 14.76 -20.52 -20.42
N GLY A 331 14.02 -19.42 -20.31
CA GLY A 331 12.90 -19.19 -19.37
C GLY A 331 13.26 -18.97 -17.89
N HIS A 332 14.42 -19.47 -17.42
CA HIS A 332 14.84 -19.34 -16.02
C HIS A 332 15.13 -17.89 -15.62
N LYS A 333 14.96 -17.60 -14.32
CA LYS A 333 15.13 -16.30 -13.69
C LYS A 333 16.20 -16.39 -12.60
N VAL A 334 17.06 -15.38 -12.51
CA VAL A 334 18.03 -15.23 -11.42
C VAL A 334 17.91 -13.83 -10.86
N PHE A 335 17.69 -13.74 -9.56
CA PHE A 335 17.69 -12.48 -8.82
C PHE A 335 19.04 -12.36 -8.11
N PHE A 336 19.67 -11.20 -8.22
CA PHE A 336 20.97 -10.92 -7.60
C PHE A 336 20.77 -9.90 -6.51
N ARG A 337 20.90 -10.35 -5.27
CA ARG A 337 20.76 -9.55 -4.07
C ARG A 337 22.12 -9.09 -3.59
N LEU A 338 22.28 -7.78 -3.55
CA LEU A 338 23.46 -7.08 -3.08
C LEU A 338 23.09 -6.30 -1.82
N SER A 339 23.34 -6.90 -0.65
CA SER A 339 23.17 -6.22 0.63
C SER A 339 24.29 -5.19 0.85
N LEU A 340 23.90 -3.97 1.19
CA LEU A 340 24.78 -2.82 1.38
C LEU A 340 24.46 -2.18 2.73
N ASN A 341 25.35 -2.37 3.70
CA ASN A 341 25.27 -1.69 5.00
C ASN A 341 25.16 -0.17 4.80
N LYS A 342 24.34 0.48 5.64
CA LYS A 342 24.21 1.93 5.62
C LYS A 342 25.45 2.59 6.22
N GLU A 343 25.77 3.77 5.70
CA GLU A 343 26.87 4.62 6.16
C GLU A 343 26.54 5.24 7.54
N ASP A 344 26.86 4.51 8.60
CA ASP A 344 26.63 4.93 10.00
C ASP A 344 27.41 6.19 10.42
N SER A 345 28.42 6.61 9.65
CA SER A 345 29.19 7.83 9.93
C SER A 345 28.40 9.13 9.66
N ILE A 346 27.25 9.04 9.00
CA ILE A 346 26.38 10.18 8.69
C ILE A 346 25.45 10.47 9.88
N ALA A 347 25.49 11.71 10.37
CA ALA A 347 24.67 12.19 11.47
C ALA A 347 23.15 12.03 11.18
N GLU A 348 22.40 11.62 12.20
CA GLU A 348 21.01 11.17 12.08
C GLU A 348 20.09 12.20 11.39
N GLU A 349 20.26 13.49 11.71
CA GLU A 349 19.46 14.59 11.14
C GLU A 349 19.71 14.82 9.63
N LYS A 350 20.70 14.15 9.05
CA LYS A 350 21.04 14.18 7.61
C LYS A 350 20.82 12.84 6.93
N LYS A 351 20.58 11.73 7.65
CA LYS A 351 20.45 10.40 7.02
C LYS A 351 19.38 10.37 5.94
N ALA A 352 18.17 10.85 6.23
CA ALA A 352 17.02 10.85 5.32
C ALA A 352 17.20 11.66 4.01
N THR A 353 18.24 12.49 3.93
CA THR A 353 18.58 13.30 2.74
C THR A 353 19.94 12.95 2.13
N SER A 354 20.72 12.11 2.81
CA SER A 354 22.06 11.69 2.37
C SER A 354 22.04 10.33 1.67
N ILE A 355 22.99 10.16 0.76
CA ILE A 355 23.33 8.85 0.19
C ILE A 355 24.00 8.03 1.29
N LEU A 356 23.42 6.89 1.67
CA LEU A 356 23.98 6.00 2.70
C LEU A 356 24.60 4.71 2.14
N ALA A 357 24.49 4.45 0.84
CA ALA A 357 24.99 3.22 0.23
C ALA A 357 25.38 3.44 -1.24
N SER A 358 26.25 2.58 -1.77
CA SER A 358 26.75 2.66 -3.15
C SER A 358 26.93 1.27 -3.77
N ALA A 359 26.34 1.05 -4.94
CA ALA A 359 26.33 -0.20 -5.70
C ALA A 359 27.13 -0.08 -7.03
N PRO A 360 27.66 -1.17 -7.61
CA PRO A 360 28.19 -1.15 -8.98
C PRO A 360 27.06 -1.06 -10.01
N SER A 361 27.12 -0.13 -10.97
CA SER A 361 26.11 -0.01 -12.04
C SER A 361 26.13 -1.17 -13.04
N LEU A 362 24.94 -1.67 -13.38
CA LEU A 362 24.68 -2.66 -14.42
C LEU A 362 24.54 -2.05 -15.83
N CYS A 363 24.57 -0.72 -15.98
CA CYS A 363 24.43 -0.03 -17.27
C CYS A 363 25.44 -0.50 -18.32
N ALA A 364 26.67 -0.84 -17.89
CA ALA A 364 27.71 -1.39 -18.76
C ALA A 364 27.42 -2.82 -19.29
N LEU A 365 26.41 -3.50 -18.74
CA LEU A 365 25.93 -4.81 -19.18
C LEU A 365 24.55 -4.73 -19.84
N TYR A 366 23.64 -3.88 -19.36
CA TYR A 366 22.28 -3.73 -19.88
C TYR A 366 21.89 -2.24 -19.94
N ALA A 367 21.63 -1.71 -21.13
CA ALA A 367 21.19 -0.32 -21.29
C ALA A 367 19.88 -0.01 -20.52
N GLY A 368 18.97 -0.98 -20.41
CA GLY A 368 17.73 -0.87 -19.64
C GLY A 368 17.90 -0.86 -18.10
N ALA A 369 19.13 -0.87 -17.59
CA ALA A 369 19.40 -0.59 -16.18
C ALA A 369 19.32 0.91 -15.87
N GLU A 370 19.59 1.78 -16.84
CA GLU A 370 19.76 3.23 -16.65
C GLU A 370 18.56 3.87 -15.95
N TRP A 371 17.35 3.63 -16.44
CA TRP A 371 16.14 4.17 -15.83
C TRP A 371 15.88 3.63 -14.41
N LYS A 372 16.25 2.37 -14.15
CA LYS A 372 15.92 1.63 -12.93
C LYS A 372 16.90 1.93 -11.80
N GLU A 373 18.18 2.05 -12.13
CA GLU A 373 19.22 2.52 -11.21
C GLU A 373 18.97 4.00 -10.84
N ARG A 374 18.43 4.80 -11.77
CA ARG A 374 17.93 6.17 -11.46
C ARG A 374 16.67 6.18 -10.60
N GLU A 375 15.73 5.26 -10.79
CA GLU A 375 14.54 5.11 -9.93
C GLU A 375 14.94 4.76 -8.50
N VAL A 376 15.81 3.76 -8.33
CA VAL A 376 16.35 3.39 -7.01
C VAL A 376 17.13 4.53 -6.37
N TYR A 377 17.91 5.28 -7.14
CA TYR A 377 18.57 6.50 -6.65
C TYR A 377 17.57 7.58 -6.20
N ASP A 378 16.56 7.89 -7.01
CA ASP A 378 15.57 8.94 -6.73
C ASP A 378 14.66 8.61 -5.54
N MET A 379 14.35 7.32 -5.34
CA MET A 379 13.43 6.83 -4.31
C MET A 379 14.08 6.37 -3.01
N PHE A 380 15.31 5.84 -3.04
CA PHE A 380 16.03 5.29 -1.88
C PHE A 380 17.36 5.99 -1.57
N GLY A 381 17.93 6.76 -2.50
CA GLY A 381 19.21 7.45 -2.30
C GLY A 381 20.43 6.52 -2.32
N ILE A 382 20.34 5.38 -3.02
CA ILE A 382 21.48 4.49 -3.26
C ILE A 382 22.23 4.97 -4.50
N ASN A 383 23.54 5.20 -4.37
CA ASN A 383 24.39 5.61 -5.49
C ASN A 383 24.78 4.43 -6.39
N PHE A 384 24.95 4.68 -7.70
CA PHE A 384 25.41 3.68 -8.66
C PHE A 384 26.75 4.08 -9.30
N GLU A 385 27.80 3.37 -8.93
CA GLU A 385 29.17 3.59 -9.40
C GLU A 385 29.28 3.34 -10.91
N LYS A 386 29.80 4.35 -11.63
CA LYS A 386 29.98 4.39 -13.10
C LYS A 386 28.66 4.39 -13.89
N HIS A 387 27.55 4.74 -13.26
CA HIS A 387 26.29 5.06 -13.95
C HIS A 387 26.48 6.28 -14.89
N PRO A 388 25.92 6.27 -16.12
CA PRO A 388 26.18 7.34 -17.10
C PRO A 388 25.48 8.68 -16.77
N ASP A 389 24.28 8.65 -16.21
CA ASP A 389 23.49 9.85 -15.88
C ASP A 389 22.63 9.65 -14.61
N LEU A 390 23.22 9.77 -13.42
CA LEU A 390 22.49 9.51 -12.17
C LEU A 390 21.71 10.75 -11.66
N ARG A 391 20.81 11.27 -12.49
CA ARG A 391 19.88 12.37 -12.13
C ARG A 391 18.49 11.84 -11.79
N ARG A 392 17.80 12.50 -10.85
CA ARG A 392 16.37 12.30 -10.51
C ARG A 392 15.49 12.25 -11.77
N ILE A 393 14.37 11.53 -11.70
CA ILE A 393 13.44 11.27 -12.83
C ILE A 393 11.96 11.41 -12.48
N PHE A 394 11.57 11.13 -11.23
CA PHE A 394 10.19 11.19 -10.75
C PHE A 394 9.94 12.36 -9.81
N LEU A 395 10.97 12.78 -9.06
CA LEU A 395 10.86 13.86 -8.08
C LEU A 395 11.42 15.17 -8.63
N ASP A 396 10.83 16.29 -8.20
CA ASP A 396 11.33 17.62 -8.51
C ASP A 396 12.80 17.78 -8.09
N LYS A 397 13.54 18.62 -8.82
CA LYS A 397 14.98 18.86 -8.57
C LYS A 397 15.26 19.37 -7.17
N ASP A 398 14.31 20.13 -6.63
CA ASP A 398 14.36 20.74 -5.31
C ASP A 398 13.75 19.84 -4.21
N PHE A 399 13.35 18.60 -4.54
CA PHE A 399 12.81 17.64 -3.57
C PHE A 399 13.91 17.17 -2.62
N VAL A 400 13.72 17.48 -1.33
CA VAL A 400 14.64 17.13 -0.24
C VAL A 400 14.29 15.74 0.29
N GLY A 401 15.17 14.76 0.07
CA GLY A 401 15.04 13.39 0.58
C GLY A 401 14.65 12.33 -0.46
N TYR A 402 14.21 11.17 0.02
CA TYR A 402 14.03 9.93 -0.76
C TYR A 402 12.78 9.15 -0.26
N PRO A 403 11.63 9.22 -0.95
CA PRO A 403 10.32 8.85 -0.42
C PRO A 403 10.06 7.39 -0.01
N LEU A 404 10.82 6.42 -0.51
CA LEU A 404 10.60 5.00 -0.22
C LEU A 404 11.44 4.46 0.95
N ARG A 405 12.28 5.31 1.58
CA ARG A 405 13.00 4.96 2.80
C ARG A 405 12.10 5.06 4.04
N LYS A 406 12.42 4.24 5.05
CA LYS A 406 11.78 4.18 6.35
C LYS A 406 12.12 5.37 7.25
N ASP A 407 13.30 5.98 7.08
CA ASP A 407 13.73 7.17 7.82
C ASP A 407 13.24 8.50 7.19
N PHE A 408 12.70 8.46 5.96
CA PHE A 408 12.17 9.66 5.32
C PHE A 408 10.75 9.99 5.79
N THR A 409 10.55 11.21 6.32
CA THR A 409 9.24 11.74 6.66
C THR A 409 9.01 13.10 6.00
N HIS A 410 7.96 13.22 5.19
CA HIS A 410 7.66 14.46 4.46
C HIS A 410 7.07 15.56 5.39
N PRO A 411 7.62 16.80 5.40
CA PRO A 411 7.22 17.84 6.35
C PRO A 411 5.73 18.20 6.39
N HIS A 412 5.01 18.03 5.28
CA HIS A 412 3.58 18.35 5.20
C HIS A 412 2.66 17.17 5.56
N ILE A 413 3.19 15.96 5.75
CA ILE A 413 2.39 14.81 6.24
C ILE A 413 2.21 14.89 7.76
N ILE A 414 3.17 15.45 8.50
CA ILE A 414 3.10 15.63 9.97
C ILE A 414 2.23 16.84 10.37
N ARG A 415 0.99 16.92 9.88
CA ARG A 415 0.03 17.98 10.24
C ARG A 415 -1.39 17.49 10.52
N ARG A 416 -1.50 16.51 11.41
CA ARG A 416 -2.55 16.39 12.43
C ARG A 416 -2.04 15.47 13.54
N GLY A 417 -2.08 15.99 14.77
CA GLY A 417 -2.00 15.25 16.03
C GLY A 417 -3.17 15.67 16.91
#